data_AF-A0A8R2LVI8-F1
#
_entry.id   AF-A0A8R2LVI8-F1
#
_cell.length_a   1.000
_cell.length_b   1.000
_cell.length_c   1.000
_cell.angle_alpha   90.00
_cell.angle_beta   90.00
_cell.angle_gamma   90.00
#
_symmetry.space_group_name_H-M   'P 1'
#
loop_
_entity.id
_entity.type
_entity.pdbx_description
1 polymer ?
#
loop_
_entity_poly.entity_id
_entity_poly.type
_entity_poly.pdbx_seq_one_letter_code
_entity_poly.pdbx_strand_id
1 'polypeptide(L)'
;MPSVPLPYTGWSHLKNLKLADPDFHTPQPVEMLLGADILSHVLLGNTIVGPPGTPIAMNSVFGYLLLGKLDLDSSVPTSFQVCFSSFDNDNLQRFWELESIPEKRSYTPDEELCESFFQKTHTRNADGRYMFALPFKPDAPSLGESRSIALARFHKLEYRLERNLKLKADYHACLQEYVDLNHMELVDDQPSVSESYYIPHHCVVKESSESTPTRVVYDAGCRSTSGYSLNDVLLTGPKLHMDIGDVLLKFRVHSIALTADIKQMYRNILVRESDKDFQRIVWRTSPEQTIRDYRLRTVTFGVKSSPYLALRTIKQLAQDEAERFKVASPVLLNDVFVDDLVSGEDSEVSVLELQQELIGICGAAGFELRKWHSNSPALLAAVLPSESHGERPENVLFAEMEIDKKVKVLGLQWNPKSDSFNFKVQVSSFKCTKRVILSEIAKIYDPLGLLSPVTLFAKHLIQLLWIAKVDWDKTPPVDIVYAWSDASIVLTWLHSSPHEWKTFVSNRVSEILRRVPADRWHHVPSADNPADAASPGLLPAALVQHDLWYRGPSWLHLGQNSWPIQNPVRDTCEEKRNVSHGTKFGTLEIKN
;
A
#
# COMPACT_ATOMS: atom_id res chain seq x y z
N MET A 1 31.28 19.64 8.09
CA MET A 1 32.69 19.34 8.39
C MET A 1 33.53 19.59 7.15
N PRO A 2 34.82 19.95 7.29
CA PRO A 2 35.63 20.26 6.13
C PRO A 2 35.95 18.98 5.33
N SER A 3 35.92 19.08 4.00
CA SER A 3 36.32 17.99 3.09
C SER A 3 37.83 17.85 2.94
N VAL A 4 38.58 18.84 3.40
CA VAL A 4 40.06 18.92 3.37
C VAL A 4 40.58 19.48 4.70
N PRO A 5 41.80 19.13 5.14
CA PRO A 5 42.35 19.70 6.38
C PRO A 5 42.41 21.22 6.35
N LEU A 6 41.95 21.86 7.43
CA LEU A 6 41.93 23.32 7.55
C LEU A 6 43.24 23.83 8.20
N PRO A 7 43.86 24.91 7.67
CA PRO A 7 44.97 25.56 8.34
C PRO A 7 44.48 26.33 9.58
N TYR A 8 44.55 25.68 10.75
CA TYR A 8 43.96 26.17 12.01
C TYR A 8 44.80 27.23 12.77
N THR A 9 46.05 27.48 12.38
CA THR A 9 47.03 28.14 13.27
C THR A 9 46.88 29.67 13.44
N GLY A 10 45.79 30.30 13.00
CA GLY A 10 45.65 31.76 12.94
C GLY A 10 44.52 32.43 13.72
N TRP A 11 43.53 31.70 14.26
CA TRP A 11 42.29 32.33 14.79
C TRP A 11 42.36 32.63 16.28
N SER A 12 42.85 33.82 16.64
CA SER A 12 43.02 34.23 18.04
C SER A 12 41.71 34.32 18.82
N HIS A 13 40.58 34.63 18.17
CA HIS A 13 39.26 34.74 18.81
C HIS A 13 38.65 33.39 19.20
N LEU A 14 39.23 32.29 18.73
CA LEU A 14 38.83 30.93 19.12
C LEU A 14 39.74 30.33 20.19
N LYS A 15 40.84 31.02 20.55
CA LYS A 15 41.74 30.55 21.60
C LYS A 15 40.99 30.48 22.93
N ASN A 16 41.14 29.36 23.62
CA ASN A 16 40.51 29.05 24.93
C ASN A 16 38.98 28.83 24.89
N LEU A 17 38.37 28.62 23.73
CA LEU A 17 36.98 28.17 23.65
C LEU A 17 36.91 26.64 23.75
N LYS A 18 35.93 26.15 24.51
CA LYS A 18 35.54 24.74 24.45
C LYS A 18 34.66 24.53 23.22
N LEU A 19 35.26 24.12 22.11
CA LEU A 19 34.55 23.83 20.87
C LEU A 19 33.70 22.56 21.02
N ALA A 20 32.56 22.52 20.31
CA ALA A 20 31.73 21.32 20.23
C ALA A 20 32.45 20.18 19.48
N ASP A 21 33.31 20.56 18.54
CA ASP A 21 34.20 19.67 17.80
C ASP A 21 35.65 20.15 18.00
N PRO A 22 36.43 19.49 18.88
CA PRO A 22 37.84 19.82 19.10
C PRO A 22 38.71 19.58 17.86
N ASP A 23 38.32 18.65 17.00
CA ASP A 23 39.06 18.17 15.83
C ASP A 23 38.50 18.73 14.51
N PHE A 24 37.71 19.80 14.57
CA PHE A 24 37.01 20.41 13.44
C PHE A 24 37.87 20.74 12.21
N HIS A 25 39.20 20.83 12.39
CA HIS A 25 40.18 21.13 11.36
C HIS A 25 40.60 19.89 10.56
N THR A 26 40.21 18.70 11.01
CA THR A 26 40.50 17.41 10.38
C THR A 26 39.23 16.87 9.70
N PRO A 27 39.30 16.38 8.45
CA PRO A 27 38.15 15.75 7.80
C PRO A 27 37.72 14.48 8.53
N GLN A 28 36.45 14.42 8.94
CA GLN A 28 35.87 13.27 9.63
C GLN A 28 34.43 13.00 9.13
N PRO A 29 33.94 11.75 9.18
CA PRO A 29 32.56 11.41 8.84
C PRO A 29 31.57 12.06 9.83
N VAL A 30 30.37 12.40 9.35
CA VAL A 30 29.31 12.93 10.21
C VAL A 30 28.73 11.79 11.04
N GLU A 31 28.84 11.89 12.36
CA GLU A 31 28.35 10.87 13.31
C GLU A 31 26.85 11.02 13.60
N MET A 32 26.34 12.24 13.61
CA MET A 32 24.96 12.55 13.99
C MET A 32 24.45 13.80 13.26
N LEU A 33 23.20 13.76 12.79
CA LEU A 33 22.49 14.91 12.22
C LEU A 33 21.37 15.32 13.18
N LEU A 34 21.35 16.61 13.54
CA LEU A 34 20.33 17.20 14.40
C LEU A 34 19.32 17.97 13.55
N GLY A 35 18.03 17.76 13.81
CA GLY A 35 16.94 18.46 13.13
C GLY A 35 16.92 19.97 13.42
N ALA A 36 16.35 20.76 12.50
CA ALA A 36 16.25 22.21 12.68
C ALA A 36 15.26 22.63 13.78
N ASP A 37 14.31 21.76 14.11
CA ASP A 37 13.30 21.89 15.17
C ASP A 37 13.91 21.98 16.57
N ILE A 38 15.07 21.36 16.80
CA ILE A 38 15.78 21.42 18.09
C ILE A 38 16.79 22.56 18.19
N LEU A 39 17.01 23.33 17.11
CA LEU A 39 18.02 24.38 17.06
C LEU A 39 17.83 25.44 18.17
N SER A 40 16.58 25.79 18.48
CA SER A 40 16.22 26.74 19.55
C SER A 40 16.56 26.25 20.95
N HIS A 41 16.61 24.93 21.15
CA HIS A 41 16.96 24.29 22.43
C HIS A 41 18.47 24.06 22.57
N VAL A 42 19.18 23.99 21.44
CA VAL A 42 20.62 23.71 21.39
C VAL A 42 21.46 24.98 21.52
N LEU A 43 21.01 26.10 20.94
CA LEU A 43 21.77 27.35 20.93
C LEU A 43 21.56 28.18 22.21
N LEU A 44 22.67 28.63 22.80
CA LEU A 44 22.69 29.39 24.07
C LEU A 44 22.88 30.92 23.86
N GLY A 45 22.83 31.38 22.61
CA GLY A 45 22.76 32.80 22.23
C GLY A 45 24.07 33.59 22.21
N ASN A 46 25.12 33.17 22.93
CA ASN A 46 26.40 33.89 22.91
C ASN A 46 27.16 33.65 21.60
N THR A 47 27.55 34.71 20.87
CA THR A 47 28.27 34.61 19.59
C THR A 47 29.55 35.42 19.64
N ILE A 48 30.67 34.81 19.25
CA ILE A 48 31.98 35.44 19.11
C ILE A 48 32.27 35.59 17.63
N VAL A 49 32.43 36.84 17.19
CA VAL A 49 32.67 37.19 15.79
C VAL A 49 34.16 37.48 15.60
N GLY A 50 34.81 36.74 14.70
CA GLY A 50 36.19 36.98 14.30
C GLY A 50 36.33 38.03 13.17
N PRO A 51 37.56 38.34 12.73
CA PRO A 51 37.80 39.19 11.56
C PRO A 51 37.12 38.65 10.28
N PRO A 52 36.85 39.51 9.28
CA PRO A 52 36.32 39.08 7.99
C PRO A 52 37.16 37.95 7.36
N GLY A 53 36.50 36.92 6.81
CA GLY A 53 37.16 35.73 6.26
C GLY A 53 37.54 34.65 7.29
N THR A 54 37.20 34.85 8.57
CA THR A 54 37.35 33.84 9.64
C THR A 54 35.99 33.36 10.15
N PRO A 55 35.90 32.16 10.76
CA PRO A 55 34.62 31.65 11.25
C PRO A 55 34.18 32.37 12.53
N ILE A 56 32.86 32.45 12.72
CA ILE A 56 32.21 32.84 13.97
C ILE A 56 32.05 31.61 14.87
N ALA A 57 32.03 31.83 16.18
CA ALA A 57 31.77 30.79 17.17
C ALA A 57 30.46 31.08 17.91
N MET A 58 29.52 30.13 17.88
CA MET A 58 28.21 30.26 18.51
C MET A 58 28.07 29.25 19.65
N ASN A 59 27.70 29.73 20.83
CA ASN A 59 27.59 28.90 22.02
C ASN A 59 26.38 27.97 21.92
N SER A 60 26.59 26.69 22.27
CA SER A 60 25.57 25.65 22.31
C SER A 60 25.76 24.75 23.53
N VAL A 61 24.78 23.90 23.81
CA VAL A 61 24.86 22.86 24.86
C VAL A 61 26.02 21.88 24.67
N PHE A 62 26.58 21.76 23.45
CA PHE A 62 27.70 20.87 23.14
C PHE A 62 29.07 21.57 23.22
N GLY A 63 29.10 22.89 23.38
CA GLY A 63 30.28 23.73 23.21
C GLY A 63 30.09 24.75 22.09
N TYR A 64 31.14 25.49 21.75
CA TYR A 64 31.08 26.49 20.70
C TYR A 64 31.08 25.82 19.31
N LEU A 65 30.05 26.10 18.52
CA LEU A 65 29.88 25.70 17.13
C LEU A 65 30.54 26.72 16.21
N LEU A 66 31.31 26.27 15.21
CA LEU A 66 31.94 27.17 14.23
C LEU A 66 31.07 27.30 12.97
N LEU A 67 30.80 28.53 12.56
CA LEU A 67 30.08 28.84 11.31
C LEU A 67 30.87 29.89 10.51
N GLY A 68 30.83 29.83 9.19
CA GLY A 68 31.41 30.89 8.37
C GLY A 68 32.03 30.38 7.08
N LYS A 69 32.27 31.31 6.16
CA LYS A 69 32.96 31.06 4.90
C LYS A 69 34.47 31.18 5.12
N LEU A 70 35.21 30.19 4.65
CA LEU A 70 36.66 30.25 4.56
C LEU A 70 37.04 30.56 3.12
N ASP A 71 37.87 31.58 2.91
CA ASP A 71 38.45 31.87 1.61
C ASP A 71 39.64 30.91 1.40
N LEU A 72 39.35 29.68 1.01
CA LEU A 72 40.33 28.69 0.61
C LEU A 72 40.47 28.74 -0.92
N ASP A 73 41.70 28.87 -1.43
CA ASP A 73 42.05 28.86 -2.86
C ASP A 73 41.91 27.46 -3.51
N SER A 74 40.92 26.67 -3.10
CA SER A 74 40.70 25.32 -3.64
C SER A 74 39.76 25.37 -4.85
N SER A 75 40.32 25.10 -6.03
CA SER A 75 39.66 25.03 -7.34
C SER A 75 38.74 23.81 -7.55
N VAL A 76 38.06 23.31 -6.51
CA VAL A 76 37.09 22.22 -6.64
C VAL A 76 35.72 22.74 -6.18
N PRO A 77 34.79 23.01 -7.11
CA PRO A 77 33.45 23.38 -6.73
C PRO A 77 32.71 22.13 -6.24
N THR A 78 32.70 21.89 -4.94
CA THR A 78 31.67 21.04 -4.33
C THR A 78 30.38 21.84 -4.28
N SER A 79 29.64 21.86 -5.39
CA SER A 79 28.27 22.35 -5.39
C SER A 79 27.41 21.35 -4.62
N PHE A 80 27.02 21.68 -3.39
CA PHE A 80 25.87 21.05 -2.77
C PHE A 80 24.62 21.66 -3.43
N GLN A 81 24.10 20.99 -4.45
CA GLN A 81 22.86 21.39 -5.08
C GLN A 81 21.71 20.84 -4.21
N VAL A 82 21.23 21.65 -3.25
CA VAL A 82 19.96 21.36 -2.58
C VAL A 82 18.85 21.67 -3.59
N CYS A 83 18.40 20.64 -4.27
CA CYS A 83 17.25 20.74 -5.17
C CYS A 83 15.99 20.72 -4.29
N PHE A 84 15.44 21.90 -3.99
CA PHE A 84 14.02 21.99 -3.61
C PHE A 84 13.21 21.75 -4.88
N SER A 85 13.02 20.49 -5.24
CA SER A 85 11.96 20.12 -6.18
C SER A 85 10.66 20.09 -5.38
N SER A 86 9.86 21.15 -5.48
CA SER A 86 8.44 21.05 -5.20
C SER A 86 7.87 20.07 -6.21
N PHE A 87 7.72 18.81 -5.81
CA PHE A 87 7.02 17.84 -6.64
C PHE A 87 5.54 18.21 -6.59
N ASP A 88 5.02 18.85 -7.64
CA ASP A 88 3.57 19.09 -7.86
C ASP A 88 2.79 17.78 -8.11
N ASN A 89 3.28 16.65 -7.60
CA ASN A 89 2.67 15.36 -7.77
C ASN A 89 2.50 14.71 -6.39
N ASP A 90 1.42 15.10 -5.71
CA ASP A 90 0.99 14.57 -4.41
C ASP A 90 1.09 13.03 -4.34
N ASN A 91 0.87 12.33 -5.46
CA ASN A 91 0.94 10.88 -5.51
C ASN A 91 2.37 10.33 -5.38
N LEU A 92 3.37 11.06 -5.90
CA LEU A 92 4.78 10.68 -5.80
C LEU A 92 5.32 10.98 -4.40
N GLN A 93 4.94 12.13 -3.82
CA GLN A 93 5.27 12.46 -2.44
C GLN A 93 4.66 11.40 -1.49
N ARG A 94 3.37 11.09 -1.64
CA ARG A 94 2.71 10.01 -0.88
C ARG A 94 3.38 8.65 -1.07
N PHE A 95 3.86 8.33 -2.27
CA PHE A 95 4.58 7.07 -2.51
C PHE A 95 5.83 6.92 -1.63
N TRP A 96 6.55 8.01 -1.37
CA TRP A 96 7.71 8.03 -0.48
C TRP A 96 7.34 8.20 1.00
N GLU A 97 6.25 8.92 1.29
CA GLU A 97 5.74 9.12 2.66
C GLU A 97 5.06 7.87 3.23
N LEU A 98 4.64 6.89 2.42
CA LEU A 98 4.09 5.62 2.90
C LEU A 98 5.03 4.86 3.86
N GLU A 99 6.32 5.15 3.82
CA GLU A 99 7.35 4.54 4.68
C GLU A 99 7.72 5.42 5.89
N SER A 100 7.07 6.58 6.07
CA SER A 100 7.28 7.45 7.22
C SER A 100 6.50 6.98 8.44
N ILE A 101 7.09 7.15 9.63
CA ILE A 101 6.47 6.76 10.91
C ILE A 101 5.31 7.73 11.21
N PRO A 102 4.08 7.25 11.45
CA PRO A 102 2.95 8.14 11.73
C PRO A 102 3.13 8.88 13.06
N GLU A 103 2.96 10.21 13.06
CA GLU A 103 2.87 10.99 14.30
C GLU A 103 1.49 10.84 14.95
N LYS A 104 1.46 10.71 16.29
CA LYS A 104 0.22 10.76 17.07
C LYS A 104 -0.32 12.19 17.09
N ARG A 105 -1.31 12.48 16.24
CA ARG A 105 -2.02 13.75 16.24
C ARG A 105 -3.15 13.80 17.26
N SER A 106 -3.38 14.97 17.86
CA SER A 106 -4.62 15.26 18.58
C SER A 106 -5.79 15.39 17.61
N TYR A 107 -7.01 15.20 18.10
CA TYR A 107 -8.21 15.46 17.30
C TYR A 107 -8.32 16.95 16.98
N THR A 108 -8.83 17.23 15.79
CA THR A 108 -9.28 18.57 15.41
C THR A 108 -10.61 18.90 16.11
N PRO A 109 -10.99 20.19 16.23
CA PRO A 109 -12.27 20.57 16.83
C PRO A 109 -13.48 19.90 16.16
N ASP A 110 -13.48 19.76 14.83
CA ASP A 110 -14.53 19.06 14.07
C ASP A 110 -14.58 17.56 14.40
N GLU A 111 -13.42 16.93 14.64
CA GLU A 111 -13.33 15.52 15.03
C GLU A 111 -13.84 15.30 16.46
N GLU A 112 -13.47 16.18 17.41
CA GLU A 112 -14.00 16.16 18.78
C GLU A 112 -15.50 16.39 18.81
N LEU A 113 -15.99 17.34 18.02
CA LEU A 113 -17.41 17.62 17.90
C LEU A 113 -18.15 16.38 17.37
N CYS A 114 -17.62 15.73 16.33
CA CYS A 114 -18.21 14.52 15.76
C CYS A 114 -18.26 13.36 16.78
N GLU A 115 -17.20 13.16 17.57
CA GLU A 115 -17.19 12.14 18.63
C GLU A 115 -18.22 12.46 19.73
N SER A 116 -18.28 13.72 20.17
CA SER A 116 -19.27 14.14 21.16
C SER A 116 -20.71 13.96 20.64
N PHE A 117 -20.91 14.19 19.34
CA PHE A 117 -22.20 14.00 18.69
C PHE A 117 -22.57 12.53 18.63
N PHE A 118 -21.64 11.64 18.24
CA PHE A 118 -21.85 10.20 18.25
C PHE A 118 -22.27 9.71 19.64
N GLN A 119 -21.51 10.07 20.68
CA GLN A 119 -21.80 9.65 22.06
C GLN A 119 -23.19 10.08 22.53
N LYS A 120 -23.64 11.28 22.15
CA LYS A 120 -24.97 11.81 22.52
C LYS A 120 -26.13 11.21 21.73
N THR A 121 -25.88 10.75 20.50
CA THR A 121 -26.96 10.47 19.53
C THR A 121 -27.11 9.02 19.13
N HIS A 122 -26.08 8.19 19.35
CA HIS A 122 -26.16 6.76 19.07
C HIS A 122 -27.15 6.09 20.02
N THR A 123 -27.86 5.11 19.48
CA THR A 123 -28.82 4.28 20.20
C THR A 123 -28.71 2.85 19.69
N ARG A 124 -29.21 1.88 20.46
CA ARG A 124 -29.28 0.48 20.07
C ARG A 124 -30.73 0.03 20.16
N ASN A 125 -31.26 -0.55 19.07
CA ASN A 125 -32.66 -0.97 19.04
C ASN A 125 -32.86 -2.33 19.73
N ALA A 126 -34.10 -2.79 19.81
CA ALA A 126 -34.44 -4.08 20.44
C ALA A 126 -33.82 -5.30 19.73
N ASP A 127 -33.54 -5.18 18.43
CA ASP A 127 -32.85 -6.21 17.63
C ASP A 127 -31.33 -6.14 17.79
N GLY A 128 -30.81 -5.26 18.65
CA GLY A 128 -29.39 -5.06 18.91
C GLY A 128 -28.66 -4.20 17.88
N ARG A 129 -29.31 -3.76 16.79
CA ARG A 129 -28.70 -2.92 15.75
C ARG A 129 -28.49 -1.49 16.26
N TYR A 130 -27.32 -0.95 15.96
CA TYR A 130 -27.02 0.45 16.24
C TYR A 130 -27.72 1.38 15.27
N MET A 131 -28.20 2.50 15.80
CA MET A 131 -28.80 3.59 15.06
C MET A 131 -28.11 4.90 15.45
N PHE A 132 -27.72 5.70 14.45
CA PHE A 132 -27.00 6.95 14.66
C PHE A 132 -27.64 8.09 13.84
N ALA A 133 -27.39 9.31 14.30
CA ALA A 133 -27.78 10.52 13.58
C ALA A 133 -26.69 10.95 12.60
N LEU A 134 -27.07 11.52 11.45
CA LEU A 134 -26.08 12.10 10.55
C LEU A 134 -25.41 13.30 11.24
N PRO A 135 -24.07 13.35 11.33
CA PRO A 135 -23.36 14.37 12.10
C PRO A 135 -23.26 15.67 11.31
N PHE A 136 -24.37 16.40 11.20
CA PHE A 136 -24.40 17.73 10.58
C PHE A 136 -23.51 18.72 11.33
N LYS A 137 -22.83 19.58 10.58
CA LYS A 137 -22.12 20.74 11.14
C LYS A 137 -23.14 21.69 11.80
N PRO A 138 -22.80 22.35 12.93
CA PRO A 138 -23.73 23.23 13.63
C PRO A 138 -24.32 24.34 12.76
N ASP A 139 -23.51 24.91 11.85
CA ASP A 139 -23.89 25.99 10.94
C ASP A 139 -24.10 25.49 9.50
N ALA A 140 -24.55 24.23 9.34
CA ALA A 140 -24.79 23.64 8.03
C ALA A 140 -25.83 24.45 7.23
N PRO A 141 -25.50 24.91 6.00
CA PRO A 141 -26.49 25.55 5.14
C PRO A 141 -27.52 24.53 4.66
N SER A 142 -28.70 25.04 4.27
CA SER A 142 -29.70 24.23 3.56
C SER A 142 -29.11 23.69 2.25
N LEU A 143 -29.36 22.41 2.01
CA LEU A 143 -28.93 21.69 0.82
C LEU A 143 -29.81 22.01 -0.40
N GLY A 144 -31.00 22.60 -0.26
CA GLY A 144 -31.84 22.94 -1.41
C GLY A 144 -32.24 21.72 -2.27
N GLU A 145 -32.42 21.92 -3.58
CA GLU A 145 -32.97 20.92 -4.50
C GLU A 145 -31.85 20.06 -5.13
N SER A 146 -32.01 18.74 -5.13
CA SER A 146 -31.00 17.78 -5.65
C SER A 146 -31.59 16.64 -6.50
N ARG A 147 -32.92 16.45 -6.48
CA ARG A 147 -33.63 15.39 -7.20
C ARG A 147 -33.48 15.54 -8.70
N SER A 148 -33.55 16.77 -9.23
CA SER A 148 -33.39 17.03 -10.67
C SER A 148 -32.05 16.52 -11.21
N ILE A 149 -30.97 16.73 -10.45
CA ILE A 149 -29.62 16.29 -10.78
C ILE A 149 -29.50 14.77 -10.70
N ALA A 150 -30.04 14.17 -9.63
CA ALA A 150 -30.07 12.72 -9.46
C ALA A 150 -30.83 12.03 -10.61
N LEU A 151 -31.98 12.58 -11.01
CA LEU A 151 -32.80 12.08 -12.12
C LEU A 151 -32.07 12.20 -13.47
N ALA A 152 -31.42 13.34 -13.74
CA ALA A 152 -30.61 13.50 -14.94
C ALA A 152 -29.45 12.50 -15.03
N ARG A 153 -28.80 12.18 -13.89
CA ARG A 153 -27.74 11.16 -13.83
C ARG A 153 -28.29 9.74 -13.96
N PHE A 154 -29.45 9.47 -13.38
CA PHE A 154 -30.12 8.17 -13.48
C PHE A 154 -30.51 7.85 -14.94
N HIS A 155 -31.06 8.80 -15.70
CA HIS A 155 -31.35 8.57 -17.13
C HIS A 155 -30.09 8.27 -17.95
N LYS A 156 -28.96 8.93 -17.65
CA LYS A 156 -27.68 8.61 -18.30
C LYS A 156 -27.19 7.21 -17.94
N LEU A 157 -27.37 6.80 -16.69
CA LEU A 157 -27.07 5.44 -16.25
C LEU A 157 -27.95 4.43 -17.00
N GLU A 158 -29.25 4.69 -17.11
CA GLU A 158 -30.21 3.82 -17.79
C GLU A 158 -29.81 3.56 -19.25
N TYR A 159 -29.43 4.60 -20.00
CA TYR A 159 -28.90 4.44 -21.36
C TYR A 159 -27.65 3.52 -21.42
N ARG A 160 -26.78 3.58 -20.42
CA ARG A 160 -25.61 2.68 -20.32
C ARG A 160 -26.03 1.25 -19.99
N LEU A 161 -27.03 1.06 -19.13
CA LEU A 161 -27.54 -0.26 -18.74
C LEU A 161 -28.25 -0.96 -19.91
N GLU A 162 -29.00 -0.22 -20.74
CA GLU A 162 -29.66 -0.78 -21.93
C GLU A 162 -28.67 -1.36 -22.95
N ARG A 163 -27.45 -0.83 -22.99
CA ARG A 163 -26.38 -1.33 -23.87
C ARG A 163 -25.65 -2.55 -23.31
N ASN A 164 -25.87 -2.91 -22.05
CA ASN A 164 -25.25 -4.06 -21.39
C ASN A 164 -26.25 -4.77 -20.46
N LEU A 165 -26.94 -5.78 -21.01
CA LEU A 165 -27.98 -6.53 -20.31
C LEU A 165 -27.50 -7.23 -19.03
N LYS A 166 -26.25 -7.71 -19.00
CA LYS A 166 -25.67 -8.33 -17.80
C LYS A 166 -25.48 -7.29 -16.69
N LEU A 167 -24.88 -6.15 -17.02
CA LEU A 167 -24.70 -5.06 -16.07
C LEU A 167 -26.05 -4.52 -15.56
N LYS A 168 -27.06 -4.46 -16.42
CA LYS A 168 -28.44 -4.11 -16.07
C LYS A 168 -29.01 -5.08 -15.04
N ALA A 169 -28.94 -6.39 -15.30
CA ALA A 169 -29.43 -7.41 -14.39
C ALA A 169 -28.72 -7.35 -13.03
N ASP A 170 -27.38 -7.30 -13.02
CA ASP A 170 -26.58 -7.23 -11.79
C ASP A 170 -26.89 -5.96 -10.97
N TYR A 171 -27.06 -4.82 -11.64
CA TYR A 171 -27.43 -3.56 -11.02
C TYR A 171 -28.81 -3.63 -10.34
N HIS A 172 -29.82 -4.13 -11.05
CA HIS A 172 -31.16 -4.26 -10.50
C HIS A 172 -31.21 -5.28 -9.37
N ALA A 173 -30.49 -6.40 -9.47
CA ALA A 173 -30.36 -7.38 -8.39
C ALA A 173 -29.74 -6.74 -7.14
N CYS A 174 -28.70 -5.91 -7.31
CA CYS A 174 -28.07 -5.21 -6.19
C CYS A 174 -29.04 -4.26 -5.48
N LEU A 175 -29.80 -3.44 -6.21
CA LEU A 175 -30.79 -2.56 -5.59
C LEU A 175 -31.99 -3.35 -5.04
N GLN A 176 -32.45 -4.40 -5.71
CA GLN A 176 -33.53 -5.23 -5.18
C GLN A 176 -33.16 -5.84 -3.82
N GLU A 177 -31.91 -6.30 -3.64
CA GLU A 177 -31.40 -6.77 -2.35
C GLU A 177 -31.48 -5.70 -1.25
N TYR A 178 -31.33 -4.40 -1.58
CA TYR A 178 -31.54 -3.33 -0.60
C TYR A 178 -33.01 -3.23 -0.15
N VAL A 179 -33.97 -3.45 -1.06
CA VAL A 179 -35.39 -3.47 -0.70
C VAL A 179 -35.71 -4.71 0.13
N ASP A 180 -35.26 -5.88 -0.33
CA ASP A 180 -35.59 -7.17 0.28
C ASP A 180 -35.05 -7.28 1.72
N LEU A 181 -33.86 -6.72 1.98
CA LEU A 181 -33.25 -6.65 3.31
C LEU A 181 -33.73 -5.45 4.14
N ASN A 182 -34.72 -4.68 3.66
CA ASN A 182 -35.21 -3.46 4.30
C ASN A 182 -34.08 -2.45 4.61
N HIS A 183 -33.08 -2.40 3.73
CA HIS A 183 -31.97 -1.44 3.76
C HIS A 183 -32.32 -0.15 2.99
N MET A 184 -33.37 -0.19 2.16
CA MET A 184 -34.03 1.00 1.62
C MET A 184 -35.53 0.76 1.50
N GLU A 185 -36.29 1.85 1.52
CA GLU A 185 -37.75 1.82 1.41
C GLU A 185 -38.26 2.88 0.45
N LEU A 186 -39.46 2.66 -0.06
CA LEU A 186 -40.15 3.61 -0.92
C LEU A 186 -40.50 4.86 -0.09
N VAL A 187 -40.32 6.04 -0.66
CA VAL A 187 -40.80 7.30 -0.07
C VAL A 187 -42.29 7.42 -0.33
N ASP A 188 -43.06 7.74 0.71
CA ASP A 188 -44.50 7.97 0.59
C ASP A 188 -44.81 9.14 -0.36
N ASP A 189 -45.93 9.07 -1.09
CA ASP A 189 -46.35 10.12 -2.04
C ASP A 189 -46.77 11.44 -1.32
N GLN A 190 -46.65 11.52 0.01
CA GLN A 190 -46.90 12.75 0.75
C GLN A 190 -45.69 13.70 0.67
N PRO A 191 -45.92 15.01 0.49
CA PRO A 191 -44.83 15.98 0.48
C PRO A 191 -44.07 15.91 1.80
N SER A 192 -42.76 15.63 1.75
CA SER A 192 -41.93 15.62 2.95
C SER A 192 -41.95 17.02 3.56
N VAL A 193 -42.27 17.09 4.85
CA VAL A 193 -42.27 18.34 5.63
C VAL A 193 -40.84 18.78 5.94
N SER A 194 -39.88 17.85 5.86
CA SER A 194 -38.46 18.06 6.13
C SER A 194 -37.64 18.23 4.85
N GLU A 195 -36.51 18.90 4.99
CA GLU A 195 -35.48 18.95 3.96
C GLU A 195 -35.05 17.54 3.56
N SER A 196 -34.79 17.35 2.26
CA SER A 196 -34.37 16.05 1.72
C SER A 196 -33.26 16.24 0.70
N TYR A 197 -32.45 15.19 0.53
CA TYR A 197 -31.31 15.20 -0.37
C TYR A 197 -31.25 13.90 -1.17
N TYR A 198 -31.18 14.03 -2.49
CA TYR A 198 -31.13 12.93 -3.43
C TYR A 198 -29.69 12.68 -3.86
N ILE A 199 -29.15 11.53 -3.48
CA ILE A 199 -27.80 11.10 -3.80
C ILE A 199 -27.80 10.44 -5.19
N PRO A 200 -27.11 11.01 -6.19
CA PRO A 200 -26.92 10.31 -7.45
C PRO A 200 -26.12 9.03 -7.25
N HIS A 201 -26.44 7.99 -8.00
CA HIS A 201 -25.73 6.71 -7.92
C HIS A 201 -25.45 6.14 -9.30
N HIS A 202 -24.48 5.22 -9.35
CA HIS A 202 -24.09 4.50 -10.56
C HIS A 202 -23.48 3.15 -10.21
N CYS A 203 -23.34 2.27 -11.20
CA CYS A 203 -22.71 0.96 -11.01
C CYS A 203 -21.24 0.95 -11.50
N VAL A 204 -20.41 0.28 -10.72
CA VAL A 204 -19.00 -0.01 -11.02
C VAL A 204 -18.81 -1.52 -11.05
N VAL A 205 -18.08 -2.01 -12.06
CA VAL A 205 -17.71 -3.43 -12.18
C VAL A 205 -16.30 -3.63 -11.66
N LYS A 206 -16.14 -4.51 -10.67
CA LYS A 206 -14.88 -4.98 -10.14
C LYS A 206 -14.71 -6.44 -10.57
N GLU A 207 -14.11 -6.64 -11.74
CA GLU A 207 -13.87 -7.97 -12.35
C GLU A 207 -13.04 -8.91 -11.44
N SER A 208 -12.30 -8.36 -10.48
CA SER A 208 -11.51 -9.10 -9.50
C SER A 208 -12.28 -9.56 -8.26
N SER A 209 -13.59 -9.33 -8.16
CA SER A 209 -14.41 -9.74 -7.01
C SER A 209 -15.03 -11.12 -7.27
N GLU A 210 -14.77 -12.09 -6.40
CA GLU A 210 -15.29 -13.46 -6.53
C GLU A 210 -16.81 -13.55 -6.36
N SER A 211 -17.44 -12.68 -5.55
CA SER A 211 -18.85 -12.83 -5.15
C SER A 211 -19.80 -11.74 -5.66
N THR A 212 -19.33 -10.52 -5.93
CA THR A 212 -20.17 -9.39 -6.38
C THR A 212 -19.41 -8.49 -7.34
N PRO A 213 -19.36 -8.86 -8.64
CA PRO A 213 -18.62 -8.08 -9.62
C PRO A 213 -19.22 -6.68 -9.81
N THR A 214 -20.51 -6.46 -9.59
CA THR A 214 -21.14 -5.13 -9.73
C THR A 214 -21.49 -4.54 -8.37
N ARG A 215 -21.11 -3.28 -8.13
CA ARG A 215 -21.48 -2.52 -6.91
C ARG A 215 -22.14 -1.20 -7.27
N VAL A 216 -23.16 -0.80 -6.51
CA VAL A 216 -23.76 0.53 -6.59
C VAL A 216 -22.96 1.50 -5.71
N VAL A 217 -22.56 2.62 -6.31
CA VAL A 217 -21.77 3.67 -5.66
C VAL A 217 -22.61 4.95 -5.63
N TYR A 218 -22.62 5.61 -4.48
CA TYR A 218 -23.41 6.81 -4.21
C TYR A 218 -22.49 8.04 -4.14
N ASP A 219 -22.85 9.09 -4.88
CA ASP A 219 -22.09 10.34 -4.95
C ASP A 219 -22.69 11.40 -4.02
N ALA A 220 -22.44 11.27 -2.72
CA ALA A 220 -22.87 12.26 -1.73
C ALA A 220 -22.03 13.57 -1.79
N GLY A 221 -21.05 13.66 -2.69
CA GLY A 221 -20.30 14.89 -3.00
C GLY A 221 -20.92 15.71 -4.13
N CYS A 222 -22.03 15.25 -4.72
CA CYS A 222 -22.69 15.96 -5.81
C CYS A 222 -23.43 17.20 -5.32
N ARG A 223 -22.92 18.39 -5.62
CA ARG A 223 -23.54 19.67 -5.20
C ARG A 223 -24.97 19.83 -5.75
N SER A 224 -25.86 20.31 -4.89
CA SER A 224 -27.25 20.65 -5.19
C SER A 224 -27.40 22.06 -5.78
N THR A 225 -28.63 22.54 -5.93
CA THR A 225 -28.92 23.94 -6.32
C THR A 225 -28.42 24.99 -5.33
N SER A 226 -28.17 24.63 -4.06
CA SER A 226 -27.56 25.56 -3.09
C SER A 226 -26.04 25.68 -3.23
N GLY A 227 -25.41 24.84 -4.07
CA GLY A 227 -23.97 24.79 -4.25
C GLY A 227 -23.23 23.95 -3.20
N TYR A 228 -23.95 23.35 -2.24
CA TYR A 228 -23.40 22.44 -1.23
C TYR A 228 -23.81 21.00 -1.51
N SER A 229 -22.97 20.05 -1.09
CA SER A 229 -23.30 18.62 -1.10
C SER A 229 -23.53 18.10 0.32
N LEU A 230 -24.13 16.91 0.44
CA LEU A 230 -24.27 16.24 1.74
C LEU A 230 -22.90 16.09 2.44
N ASN A 231 -21.84 15.77 1.68
CA ASN A 231 -20.50 15.64 2.23
C ASN A 231 -19.87 16.98 2.70
N ASP A 232 -20.35 18.12 2.19
CA ASP A 232 -19.87 19.45 2.62
C ASP A 232 -20.46 19.84 3.98
N VAL A 233 -21.69 19.41 4.27
CA VAL A 233 -22.44 19.77 5.48
C VAL A 233 -22.26 18.79 6.64
N LEU A 234 -21.70 17.60 6.40
CA LEU A 234 -21.43 16.60 7.44
C LEU A 234 -20.01 16.71 7.99
N LEU A 235 -19.86 16.43 9.29
CA LEU A 235 -18.58 16.17 9.93
C LEU A 235 -18.02 14.82 9.48
N THR A 236 -16.70 14.72 9.32
CA THR A 236 -16.05 13.48 8.85
C THR A 236 -15.83 12.46 9.97
N GLY A 237 -15.57 12.97 11.17
CA GLY A 237 -15.15 12.18 12.31
C GLY A 237 -13.66 11.80 12.29
N PRO A 238 -13.09 11.44 13.45
CA PRO A 238 -11.71 11.00 13.56
C PRO A 238 -11.36 9.81 12.67
N LYS A 239 -10.11 9.75 12.19
CA LYS A 239 -9.58 8.58 11.49
C LYS A 239 -9.34 7.45 12.49
N LEU A 240 -10.26 6.49 12.55
CA LEU A 240 -10.17 5.32 13.46
C LEU A 240 -9.53 4.08 12.83
N HIS A 241 -9.11 4.15 11.56
CA HIS A 241 -8.46 3.05 10.88
C HIS A 241 -7.16 2.68 11.58
N MET A 242 -6.99 1.39 11.83
CA MET A 242 -5.71 0.85 12.27
C MET A 242 -4.72 0.82 11.11
N ASP A 243 -3.44 0.87 11.43
CA ASP A 243 -2.41 0.65 10.44
C ASP A 243 -2.47 -0.80 9.94
N ILE A 244 -2.41 -0.96 8.63
CA ILE A 244 -2.52 -2.28 8.00
C ILE A 244 -1.32 -3.17 8.36
N GLY A 245 -0.13 -2.58 8.49
CA GLY A 245 1.08 -3.26 8.93
C GLY A 245 0.92 -3.75 10.37
N ASP A 246 0.39 -2.92 11.27
CA ASP A 246 0.13 -3.32 12.67
C ASP A 246 -0.82 -4.53 12.76
N VAL A 247 -1.94 -4.49 12.03
CA VAL A 247 -2.91 -5.61 12.02
C VAL A 247 -2.28 -6.87 11.44
N LEU A 248 -1.56 -6.75 10.32
CA LEU A 248 -0.84 -7.88 9.71
C LEU A 248 0.29 -8.43 10.59
N LEU A 249 0.97 -7.59 11.38
CA LEU A 249 2.00 -8.04 12.30
C LEU A 249 1.40 -8.81 13.46
N LYS A 250 0.32 -8.31 14.09
CA LYS A 250 -0.40 -9.00 15.16
C LYS A 250 -0.91 -10.36 14.70
N PHE A 251 -1.55 -10.39 13.53
CA PHE A 251 -1.98 -11.62 12.87
C PHE A 251 -0.89 -12.69 12.80
N ARG A 252 0.36 -12.28 12.51
CA ARG A 252 1.52 -13.17 12.38
C ARG A 252 2.13 -13.60 13.70
N VAL A 253 1.76 -13.00 14.83
CA VAL A 253 2.25 -13.41 16.15
C VAL A 253 1.64 -14.74 16.56
N HIS A 254 0.41 -15.02 16.12
CA HIS A 254 -0.32 -16.22 16.47
C HIS A 254 0.15 -17.43 15.67
N SER A 255 0.32 -18.57 16.33
CA SER A 255 0.61 -19.84 15.65
C SER A 255 -0.59 -20.41 14.89
N ILE A 256 -1.82 -20.08 15.31
CA ILE A 256 -3.05 -20.41 14.60
C ILE A 256 -3.79 -19.14 14.20
N ALA A 257 -3.75 -18.84 12.90
CA ALA A 257 -4.38 -17.69 12.29
C ALA A 257 -5.89 -17.90 12.11
N LEU A 258 -6.67 -16.82 12.29
CA LEU A 258 -8.12 -16.79 12.08
C LEU A 258 -8.52 -15.51 11.34
N THR A 259 -9.26 -15.67 10.24
CA THR A 259 -9.79 -14.53 9.47
C THR A 259 -11.28 -14.69 9.17
N ALA A 260 -12.01 -13.57 9.11
CA ALA A 260 -13.41 -13.51 8.73
C ALA A 260 -13.79 -12.16 8.10
N ASP A 261 -14.94 -12.11 7.43
CA ASP A 261 -15.54 -10.92 6.81
C ASP A 261 -16.85 -10.57 7.54
N ILE A 262 -17.01 -9.31 7.95
CA ILE A 262 -18.26 -8.76 8.46
C ILE A 262 -19.16 -8.47 7.27
N LYS A 263 -20.17 -9.31 7.08
CA LYS A 263 -21.11 -9.22 5.96
C LYS A 263 -21.81 -7.87 5.96
N GLN A 264 -21.60 -7.11 4.88
CA GLN A 264 -22.32 -5.86 4.65
C GLN A 264 -22.22 -4.87 5.83
N MET A 265 -21.05 -4.81 6.50
CA MET A 265 -20.80 -4.04 7.73
C MET A 265 -21.57 -2.71 7.83
N TYR A 266 -21.43 -1.81 6.86
CA TYR A 266 -22.09 -0.49 6.87
C TYR A 266 -23.62 -0.60 6.85
N ARG A 267 -24.18 -1.53 6.07
CA ARG A 267 -25.63 -1.73 5.92
C ARG A 267 -26.27 -2.31 7.18
N ASN A 268 -25.50 -2.86 8.11
CA ASN A 268 -26.04 -3.32 9.39
C ASN A 268 -26.29 -2.17 10.39
N ILE A 269 -25.79 -0.97 10.10
CA ILE A 269 -25.93 0.21 10.96
C ILE A 269 -27.04 1.10 10.43
N LEU A 270 -28.03 1.43 11.26
CA LEU A 270 -29.22 2.19 10.89
C LEU A 270 -28.99 3.71 10.98
N VAL A 271 -29.62 4.47 10.10
CA VAL A 271 -29.69 5.94 10.19
C VAL A 271 -30.96 6.33 10.93
N ARG A 272 -30.86 7.33 11.81
CA ARG A 272 -31.98 7.92 12.55
C ARG A 272 -33.12 8.28 11.59
N GLU A 273 -34.36 8.00 11.99
CA GLU A 273 -35.57 8.23 11.20
C GLU A 273 -35.65 9.64 10.60
N SER A 274 -35.34 10.68 11.38
CA SER A 274 -35.38 12.08 10.93
C SER A 274 -34.36 12.41 9.83
N ASP A 275 -33.32 11.58 9.68
CA ASP A 275 -32.16 11.90 8.85
C ASP A 275 -32.12 11.05 7.56
N LYS A 276 -33.00 10.04 7.45
CA LYS A 276 -33.06 9.14 6.29
C LYS A 276 -33.36 9.88 4.98
N ASP A 277 -34.11 10.98 5.06
CA ASP A 277 -34.47 11.79 3.90
C ASP A 277 -33.28 12.52 3.27
N PHE A 278 -32.13 12.59 3.94
CA PHE A 278 -30.88 13.06 3.35
C PHE A 278 -30.15 11.99 2.52
N GLN A 279 -30.65 10.75 2.52
CA GLN A 279 -30.13 9.64 1.73
C GLN A 279 -31.18 9.10 0.74
N ARG A 280 -31.88 10.00 0.04
CA ARG A 280 -32.82 9.59 -1.01
C ARG A 280 -32.11 9.22 -2.30
N ILE A 281 -32.72 8.34 -3.09
CA ILE A 281 -32.30 7.98 -4.44
C ILE A 281 -33.51 7.85 -5.36
N VAL A 282 -33.30 7.94 -6.67
CA VAL A 282 -34.33 7.70 -7.68
C VAL A 282 -34.09 6.36 -8.38
N TRP A 283 -35.11 5.51 -8.50
CA TRP A 283 -34.93 4.21 -9.13
C TRP A 283 -36.21 3.66 -9.76
N ARG A 284 -36.04 2.82 -10.78
CA ARG A 284 -37.07 1.99 -11.42
C ARG A 284 -36.43 0.76 -12.05
N THR A 285 -37.22 -0.30 -12.28
CA THR A 285 -36.71 -1.54 -12.90
C THR A 285 -36.85 -1.54 -14.43
N SER A 286 -37.76 -0.73 -14.98
CA SER A 286 -37.97 -0.65 -16.43
C SER A 286 -38.33 0.76 -16.91
N PRO A 287 -37.91 1.17 -18.12
CA PRO A 287 -38.22 2.49 -18.67
C PRO A 287 -39.71 2.83 -18.79
N GLU A 288 -40.57 1.81 -18.89
CA GLU A 288 -42.03 1.92 -18.96
C GLU A 288 -42.65 2.27 -17.60
N GLN A 289 -41.91 2.04 -16.51
CA GLN A 289 -42.36 2.37 -15.16
C GLN A 289 -42.04 3.82 -14.82
N THR A 290 -42.87 4.41 -13.97
CA THR A 290 -42.60 5.72 -13.40
C THR A 290 -41.41 5.62 -12.45
N ILE A 291 -40.48 6.58 -12.52
CA ILE A 291 -39.37 6.68 -11.56
C ILE A 291 -39.94 6.91 -10.17
N ARG A 292 -39.50 6.09 -9.23
CA ARG A 292 -39.88 6.17 -7.82
C ARG A 292 -38.72 6.68 -6.98
N ASP A 293 -39.07 7.27 -5.85
CA ASP A 293 -38.12 7.79 -4.88
C ASP A 293 -37.99 6.78 -3.74
N TYR A 294 -36.76 6.46 -3.38
CA TYR A 294 -36.43 5.57 -2.27
C TYR A 294 -35.57 6.31 -1.26
N ARG A 295 -35.62 5.94 0.01
CA ARG A 295 -34.69 6.43 1.05
C ARG A 295 -33.91 5.27 1.66
N LEU A 296 -32.59 5.45 1.77
CA LEU A 296 -31.70 4.46 2.38
C LEU A 296 -31.83 4.53 3.90
N ARG A 297 -32.00 3.37 4.54
CA ARG A 297 -32.22 3.25 5.99
C ARG A 297 -30.94 3.06 6.79
N THR A 298 -29.81 2.88 6.13
CA THR A 298 -28.55 2.39 6.72
C THR A 298 -27.36 3.28 6.34
N VAL A 299 -26.25 3.16 7.07
CA VAL A 299 -24.99 3.84 6.71
C VAL A 299 -24.64 3.43 5.28
N THR A 300 -24.49 4.42 4.41
CA THR A 300 -24.22 4.18 3.00
C THR A 300 -22.81 4.62 2.62
N PHE A 301 -22.14 3.84 1.78
CA PHE A 301 -20.85 4.18 1.21
C PHE A 301 -20.93 5.46 0.35
N GLY A 302 -19.89 6.29 0.38
CA GLY A 302 -19.83 7.54 -0.37
C GLY A 302 -20.20 8.78 0.46
N VAL A 303 -20.85 8.58 1.62
CA VAL A 303 -21.05 9.63 2.63
C VAL A 303 -19.78 9.77 3.49
N LYS A 304 -19.33 11.01 3.71
CA LYS A 304 -18.02 11.35 4.28
C LYS A 304 -17.83 10.84 5.72
N SER A 305 -18.90 10.82 6.52
CA SER A 305 -18.90 10.35 7.91
C SER A 305 -18.97 8.82 8.05
N SER A 306 -19.41 8.11 7.01
CA SER A 306 -19.70 6.67 7.08
C SER A 306 -18.53 5.81 7.59
N PRO A 307 -17.27 5.99 7.14
CA PRO A 307 -16.14 5.18 7.63
C PRO A 307 -15.92 5.31 9.13
N TYR A 308 -15.96 6.55 9.64
CA TYR A 308 -15.84 6.82 11.08
C TYR A 308 -16.97 6.13 11.84
N LEU A 309 -18.22 6.33 11.41
CA LEU A 309 -19.41 5.79 12.08
C LEU A 309 -19.39 4.26 12.13
N ALA A 310 -19.00 3.61 11.03
CA ALA A 310 -18.89 2.15 10.98
C ALA A 310 -17.85 1.61 11.97
N LEU A 311 -16.63 2.16 11.94
CA LEU A 311 -15.55 1.72 12.83
C LEU A 311 -15.84 2.06 14.30
N ARG A 312 -16.39 3.24 14.56
CA ARG A 312 -16.75 3.66 15.92
C ARG A 312 -17.86 2.78 16.51
N THR A 313 -18.77 2.28 15.66
CA THR A 313 -19.83 1.34 16.06
C THR A 313 -19.26 -0.02 16.49
N ILE A 314 -18.28 -0.56 15.75
CA ILE A 314 -17.57 -1.79 16.18
C ILE A 314 -16.85 -1.57 17.51
N LYS A 315 -16.21 -0.41 17.71
CA LYS A 315 -15.58 -0.08 18.99
C LYS A 315 -16.61 0.08 20.12
N GLN A 316 -17.78 0.65 19.83
CA GLN A 316 -18.87 0.77 20.81
C GLN A 316 -19.39 -0.62 21.19
N LEU A 317 -19.60 -1.50 20.21
CA LEU A 317 -20.02 -2.88 20.45
C LEU A 317 -19.05 -3.64 21.36
N ALA A 318 -17.75 -3.51 21.11
CA ALA A 318 -16.72 -4.11 21.94
C ALA A 318 -16.74 -3.58 23.39
N GLN A 319 -17.11 -2.32 23.59
CA GLN A 319 -17.23 -1.72 24.93
C GLN A 319 -18.50 -2.19 25.64
N ASP A 320 -19.64 -2.15 24.94
CA ASP A 320 -20.95 -2.50 25.50
C ASP A 320 -21.05 -3.97 25.92
N GLU A 321 -20.39 -4.87 25.20
CA GLU A 321 -20.44 -6.31 25.46
C GLU A 321 -19.16 -6.87 26.12
N ALA A 322 -18.24 -6.00 26.56
CA ALA A 322 -16.93 -6.36 27.11
C ALA A 322 -17.00 -7.36 28.28
N GLU A 323 -18.02 -7.24 29.14
CA GLU A 323 -18.19 -8.12 30.29
C GLU A 323 -18.64 -9.53 29.89
N ARG A 324 -19.41 -9.63 28.79
CA ARG A 324 -20.00 -10.87 28.30
C ARG A 324 -19.05 -11.64 27.38
N PHE A 325 -18.29 -10.95 26.53
CA PHE A 325 -17.36 -11.55 25.58
C PHE A 325 -15.96 -11.00 25.80
N LYS A 326 -15.23 -11.60 26.74
CA LYS A 326 -13.96 -11.08 27.25
C LYS A 326 -12.79 -11.31 26.30
N VAL A 327 -12.85 -12.37 25.49
CA VAL A 327 -11.82 -12.75 24.53
C VAL A 327 -12.05 -11.99 23.21
N ALA A 328 -13.29 -11.91 22.74
CA ALA A 328 -13.61 -11.25 21.48
C ALA A 328 -13.55 -9.71 21.53
N SER A 329 -13.87 -9.08 22.66
CA SER A 329 -13.92 -7.60 22.74
C SER A 329 -12.57 -6.93 22.45
N PRO A 330 -11.42 -7.40 23.00
CA PRO A 330 -10.11 -6.91 22.61
C PRO A 330 -9.81 -7.05 21.11
N VAL A 331 -10.26 -8.13 20.47
CA VAL A 331 -10.07 -8.39 19.04
C VAL A 331 -10.86 -7.36 18.21
N LEU A 332 -12.13 -7.08 18.54
CA LEU A 332 -12.91 -6.04 17.85
C LEU A 332 -12.27 -4.64 17.95
N LEU A 333 -11.55 -4.35 19.04
CA LEU A 333 -10.88 -3.07 19.25
C LEU A 333 -9.57 -2.93 18.46
N ASN A 334 -8.88 -4.05 18.21
CA ASN A 334 -7.45 -4.05 17.84
C ASN A 334 -7.10 -4.80 16.54
N ASP A 335 -8.02 -5.63 16.03
CA ASP A 335 -7.72 -6.61 14.97
C ASP A 335 -8.74 -6.56 13.80
N VAL A 336 -9.65 -5.58 13.80
CA VAL A 336 -10.63 -5.35 12.73
C VAL A 336 -10.18 -4.22 11.79
N PHE A 337 -9.88 -4.57 10.54
CA PHE A 337 -9.61 -3.62 9.47
C PHE A 337 -10.83 -3.45 8.57
N VAL A 338 -11.64 -2.42 8.85
CA VAL A 338 -12.92 -2.19 8.14
C VAL A 338 -13.85 -3.40 8.30
N ASP A 339 -14.13 -4.15 7.24
CA ASP A 339 -14.97 -5.34 7.23
C ASP A 339 -14.18 -6.64 7.44
N ASP A 340 -12.84 -6.60 7.40
CA ASP A 340 -11.99 -7.76 7.60
C ASP A 340 -11.59 -7.89 9.09
N LEU A 341 -11.86 -9.05 9.68
CA LEU A 341 -11.34 -9.47 10.98
C LEU A 341 -10.13 -10.38 10.77
N VAL A 342 -9.00 -10.02 11.37
CA VAL A 342 -7.72 -10.71 11.13
C VAL A 342 -6.97 -10.87 12.46
N SER A 343 -7.05 -12.04 13.06
CA SER A 343 -6.52 -12.33 14.41
C SER A 343 -6.04 -13.79 14.50
N GLY A 344 -5.89 -14.34 15.70
CA GLY A 344 -5.49 -15.72 15.94
C GLY A 344 -5.26 -16.03 17.41
N GLU A 345 -4.91 -17.27 17.71
CA GLU A 345 -4.48 -17.70 19.05
C GLU A 345 -3.41 -18.80 18.92
N ASP A 346 -2.84 -19.23 20.05
CA ASP A 346 -1.76 -20.23 20.07
C ASP A 346 -2.22 -21.68 20.34
N SER A 347 -3.52 -21.92 20.45
CA SER A 347 -4.08 -23.27 20.63
C SER A 347 -5.42 -23.42 19.94
N GLU A 348 -5.75 -24.62 19.49
CA GLU A 348 -7.03 -24.87 18.80
C GLU A 348 -8.24 -24.61 19.69
N VAL A 349 -8.11 -24.89 21.00
CA VAL A 349 -9.18 -24.64 21.98
C VAL A 349 -9.45 -23.15 22.12
N SER A 350 -8.41 -22.33 22.26
CA SER A 350 -8.57 -20.88 22.39
C SER A 350 -9.04 -20.23 21.10
N VAL A 351 -8.61 -20.70 19.91
CA VAL A 351 -9.16 -20.20 18.64
C VAL A 351 -10.65 -20.53 18.49
N LEU A 352 -11.09 -21.72 18.89
CA LEU A 352 -12.52 -22.09 18.87
C LEU A 352 -13.34 -21.22 19.81
N GLU A 353 -12.84 -20.98 21.03
CA GLU A 353 -13.47 -20.08 21.99
C GLU A 353 -13.58 -18.66 21.42
N LEU A 354 -12.47 -18.13 20.88
CA LEU A 354 -12.44 -16.83 20.22
C LEU A 354 -13.46 -16.76 19.07
N GLN A 355 -13.51 -17.76 18.20
CA GLN A 355 -14.47 -17.81 17.09
C GLN A 355 -15.92 -17.74 17.60
N GLN A 356 -16.25 -18.52 18.62
CA GLN A 356 -17.61 -18.56 19.19
C GLN A 356 -17.98 -17.23 19.83
N GLU A 357 -17.07 -16.62 20.60
CA GLU A 357 -17.30 -15.29 21.17
C GLU A 357 -17.44 -14.23 20.07
N LEU A 358 -16.64 -14.29 19.01
CA LEU A 358 -16.72 -13.38 17.87
C LEU A 358 -18.08 -13.47 17.15
N ILE A 359 -18.58 -14.68 16.93
CA ILE A 359 -19.93 -14.89 16.38
C ILE A 359 -20.99 -14.31 17.34
N GLY A 360 -20.83 -14.54 18.64
CA GLY A 360 -21.74 -14.06 19.68
C GLY A 360 -21.80 -12.53 19.77
N ILE A 361 -20.66 -11.86 19.88
CA ILE A 361 -20.58 -10.40 20.04
C ILE A 361 -21.05 -9.67 18.77
N CYS A 362 -20.59 -10.10 17.59
CA CYS A 362 -21.01 -9.50 16.33
C CYS A 362 -22.50 -9.75 16.07
N GLY A 363 -22.98 -10.98 16.35
CA GLY A 363 -24.38 -11.35 16.26
C GLY A 363 -25.28 -10.53 17.19
N ALA A 364 -24.81 -10.15 18.37
CA ALA A 364 -25.57 -9.30 19.31
C ALA A 364 -25.92 -7.92 18.72
N ALA A 365 -25.21 -7.46 17.68
CA ALA A 365 -25.53 -6.21 16.97
C ALA A 365 -25.94 -6.41 15.51
N GLY A 366 -26.27 -7.64 15.11
CA GLY A 366 -26.68 -7.97 13.74
C GLY A 366 -25.52 -8.00 12.73
N PHE A 367 -24.27 -8.02 13.19
CA PHE A 367 -23.11 -8.21 12.33
C PHE A 367 -22.86 -9.71 12.11
N GLU A 368 -23.28 -10.22 10.96
CA GLU A 368 -23.00 -11.61 10.57
C GLU A 368 -21.54 -11.75 10.09
N LEU A 369 -20.80 -12.69 10.68
CA LEU A 369 -19.46 -13.07 10.24
C LEU A 369 -19.52 -14.21 9.23
N ARG A 370 -18.72 -14.15 8.17
CA ARG A 370 -18.66 -15.15 7.11
C ARG A 370 -17.25 -15.29 6.55
N LYS A 371 -17.07 -16.20 5.59
CA LYS A 371 -15.79 -16.44 4.88
C LYS A 371 -14.65 -16.71 5.86
N TRP A 372 -14.86 -17.65 6.77
CA TRP A 372 -13.84 -18.03 7.74
C TRP A 372 -12.67 -18.73 7.06
N HIS A 373 -11.44 -18.37 7.44
CA HIS A 373 -10.23 -19.09 7.03
C HIS A 373 -9.27 -19.24 8.21
N SER A 374 -8.54 -20.36 8.26
CA SER A 374 -7.52 -20.65 9.27
C SER A 374 -6.43 -21.57 8.70
N ASN A 375 -5.23 -21.53 9.29
CA ASN A 375 -4.14 -22.48 9.02
C ASN A 375 -4.26 -23.80 9.82
N SER A 376 -5.21 -23.95 10.76
CA SER A 376 -5.42 -25.22 11.48
C SER A 376 -6.36 -26.17 10.72
N PRO A 377 -5.91 -27.37 10.32
CA PRO A 377 -6.77 -28.38 9.72
C PRO A 377 -7.89 -28.87 10.64
N ALA A 378 -7.66 -28.88 11.96
CA ALA A 378 -8.66 -29.35 12.92
C ALA A 378 -9.84 -28.37 13.03
N LEU A 379 -9.59 -27.05 12.98
CA LEU A 379 -10.65 -26.04 12.91
C LEU A 379 -11.48 -26.16 11.63
N LEU A 380 -10.79 -26.36 10.51
CA LEU A 380 -11.43 -26.60 9.21
C LEU A 380 -12.28 -27.89 9.25
N ALA A 381 -11.79 -28.94 9.92
CA ALA A 381 -12.47 -30.23 10.05
C ALA A 381 -13.60 -30.26 11.09
N ALA A 382 -13.49 -29.52 12.19
CA ALA A 382 -14.53 -29.40 13.23
C ALA A 382 -15.82 -28.77 12.69
N VAL A 383 -15.75 -28.14 11.53
CA VAL A 383 -16.88 -27.50 10.82
C VAL A 383 -17.37 -28.34 9.62
N LEU A 384 -16.68 -29.43 9.26
CA LEU A 384 -17.15 -30.35 8.22
C LEU A 384 -18.40 -31.14 8.68
N PRO A 385 -19.27 -31.57 7.75
CA PRO A 385 -20.59 -32.10 8.09
C PRO A 385 -20.48 -33.52 8.65
N SER A 386 -20.72 -33.68 9.96
CA SER A 386 -21.14 -34.96 10.53
C SER A 386 -22.62 -35.20 10.15
N GLU A 387 -22.89 -36.32 9.50
CA GLU A 387 -24.14 -36.76 8.83
C GLU A 387 -25.43 -36.84 9.69
N SER A 388 -25.62 -36.02 10.73
CA SER A 388 -26.78 -36.16 11.60
C SER A 388 -27.27 -34.82 12.11
N HIS A 389 -28.46 -34.47 11.62
CA HIS A 389 -29.40 -33.42 12.07
C HIS A 389 -29.26 -32.02 11.46
N GLY A 390 -30.20 -31.74 10.53
CA GLY A 390 -30.70 -30.40 10.22
C GLY A 390 -29.82 -29.59 9.26
N GLU A 391 -30.46 -28.94 8.29
CA GLU A 391 -29.84 -27.94 7.42
C GLU A 391 -29.11 -26.88 8.27
N ARG A 392 -27.77 -26.85 8.19
CA ARG A 392 -26.93 -25.86 8.87
C ARG A 392 -26.94 -24.55 8.07
N PRO A 393 -26.91 -23.36 8.70
CA PRO A 393 -26.80 -22.09 7.99
C PRO A 393 -25.47 -22.04 7.21
N GLU A 394 -25.53 -21.71 5.91
CA GLU A 394 -24.37 -21.59 4.99
C GLU A 394 -23.25 -20.67 5.49
N ASN A 395 -23.53 -19.87 6.53
CA ASN A 395 -22.72 -18.73 7.00
C ASN A 395 -21.60 -19.11 7.99
N VAL A 396 -21.55 -20.37 8.47
CA VAL A 396 -20.58 -20.84 9.48
C VAL A 396 -19.44 -21.66 8.87
N LEU A 397 -19.48 -21.90 7.56
CA LEU A 397 -18.51 -22.75 6.89
C LEU A 397 -17.16 -22.02 6.73
N PHE A 398 -16.09 -22.65 7.23
CA PHE A 398 -14.77 -22.36 6.69
C PHE A 398 -14.80 -22.69 5.19
N ALA A 399 -14.19 -21.84 4.36
CA ALA A 399 -14.17 -22.10 2.92
C ALA A 399 -13.58 -23.51 2.67
N GLU A 400 -14.26 -24.32 1.86
CA GLU A 400 -13.78 -25.65 1.48
C GLU A 400 -12.32 -25.56 1.04
N MET A 401 -11.47 -26.45 1.58
CA MET A 401 -10.07 -26.55 1.19
C MET A 401 -9.97 -27.04 -0.26
N GLU A 402 -10.15 -26.16 -1.23
CA GLU A 402 -9.54 -26.36 -2.53
C GLU A 402 -8.03 -26.27 -2.34
N ILE A 403 -7.33 -27.33 -2.74
CA ILE A 403 -5.93 -27.67 -2.40
C ILE A 403 -4.88 -26.58 -2.74
N ASP A 404 -5.26 -25.49 -3.39
CA ASP A 404 -4.39 -24.35 -3.74
C ASP A 404 -5.09 -22.97 -3.67
N LYS A 405 -6.25 -22.84 -3.01
CA LYS A 405 -6.98 -21.57 -2.98
C LYS A 405 -6.30 -20.58 -2.03
N LYS A 406 -5.46 -19.73 -2.61
CA LYS A 406 -4.80 -18.62 -1.92
C LYS A 406 -5.83 -17.54 -1.56
N VAL A 407 -5.94 -17.22 -0.28
CA VAL A 407 -6.89 -16.25 0.26
C VAL A 407 -6.25 -14.86 0.30
N LYS A 408 -7.04 -13.79 0.20
CA LYS A 408 -6.54 -12.44 0.45
C LYS A 408 -6.76 -12.05 1.90
N VAL A 409 -5.70 -11.65 2.59
CA VAL A 409 -5.73 -11.08 3.94
C VAL A 409 -5.20 -9.65 3.82
N LEU A 410 -6.10 -8.68 3.98
CA LEU A 410 -5.80 -7.24 3.85
C LEU A 410 -4.99 -6.91 2.57
N GLY A 411 -5.35 -7.53 1.45
CA GLY A 411 -4.71 -7.33 0.15
C GLY A 411 -3.47 -8.20 -0.13
N LEU A 412 -2.83 -8.78 0.90
CA LEU A 412 -1.78 -9.79 0.74
C LEU A 412 -2.38 -11.16 0.42
N GLN A 413 -1.67 -11.97 -0.35
CA GLN A 413 -2.10 -13.32 -0.68
C GLN A 413 -1.51 -14.31 0.33
N TRP A 414 -2.35 -14.96 1.12
CA TRP A 414 -1.97 -15.94 2.14
C TRP A 414 -2.42 -17.35 1.73
N ASN A 415 -1.54 -18.33 1.93
CA ASN A 415 -1.88 -19.74 1.79
C ASN A 415 -2.04 -20.33 3.21
N PRO A 416 -3.27 -20.63 3.66
CA PRO A 416 -3.49 -21.14 5.01
C PRO A 416 -2.82 -22.49 5.26
N LYS A 417 -2.74 -23.36 4.24
CA LYS A 417 -2.19 -24.72 4.38
C LYS A 417 -0.69 -24.73 4.66
N SER A 418 0.06 -23.91 3.93
CA SER A 418 1.51 -23.78 4.10
C SER A 418 1.90 -22.63 5.03
N ASP A 419 0.92 -21.91 5.56
CA ASP A 419 1.04 -20.69 6.34
C ASP A 419 2.09 -19.72 5.78
N SER A 420 1.91 -19.35 4.51
CA SER A 420 2.89 -18.52 3.80
C SER A 420 2.22 -17.39 3.03
N PHE A 421 2.83 -16.20 3.11
CA PHE A 421 2.50 -15.11 2.20
C PHE A 421 3.11 -15.34 0.82
N ASN A 422 2.33 -14.99 -0.19
CA ASN A 422 2.64 -15.13 -1.58
C ASN A 422 2.50 -13.75 -2.25
N PHE A 423 3.36 -13.47 -3.21
CA PHE A 423 3.30 -12.24 -4.00
C PHE A 423 3.14 -12.59 -5.46
N LYS A 424 2.11 -12.03 -6.10
CA LYS A 424 1.87 -12.24 -7.53
C LYS A 424 2.40 -11.03 -8.30
N VAL A 425 3.51 -11.23 -9.00
CA VAL A 425 4.06 -10.22 -9.92
C VAL A 425 3.69 -10.62 -11.35
N GLN A 426 2.93 -9.77 -12.04
CA GLN A 426 2.60 -9.96 -13.46
C GLN A 426 3.12 -8.77 -14.27
N VAL A 427 4.26 -8.98 -14.94
CA VAL A 427 4.83 -7.97 -15.85
C VAL A 427 3.95 -7.90 -17.09
N SER A 428 3.22 -6.79 -17.25
CA SER A 428 2.12 -6.68 -18.21
C SER A 428 2.49 -5.98 -19.52
N SER A 429 3.68 -5.40 -19.64
CA SER A 429 4.09 -4.58 -20.79
C SER A 429 5.46 -4.97 -21.36
N PHE A 430 5.55 -5.05 -22.69
CA PHE A 430 6.82 -5.16 -23.43
C PHE A 430 7.48 -3.79 -23.68
N LYS A 431 6.78 -2.67 -23.46
CA LYS A 431 7.33 -1.32 -23.62
C LYS A 431 7.99 -0.90 -22.31
N CYS A 432 9.31 -0.76 -22.32
CA CYS A 432 10.09 -0.30 -21.19
C CYS A 432 10.18 1.23 -21.24
N THR A 433 9.30 1.95 -20.53
CA THR A 433 9.41 3.41 -20.33
C THR A 433 9.46 3.73 -18.85
N LYS A 434 9.95 4.92 -18.47
CA LYS A 434 9.97 5.34 -17.05
C LYS A 434 8.59 5.23 -16.39
N ARG A 435 7.52 5.62 -17.11
CA ARG A 435 6.13 5.48 -16.64
C ARG A 435 5.74 4.02 -16.40
N VAL A 436 6.04 3.14 -17.36
CA VAL A 436 5.71 1.71 -17.22
C VAL A 436 6.48 1.10 -16.05
N ILE A 437 7.79 1.34 -15.96
CA ILE A 437 8.63 0.82 -14.86
C ILE A 437 8.05 1.25 -13.51
N LEU A 438 7.74 2.55 -13.34
CA LEU A 438 7.16 3.06 -12.10
C LEU A 438 5.81 2.39 -11.80
N SER A 439 4.97 2.22 -12.82
CA SER A 439 3.67 1.56 -12.66
C SER A 439 3.78 0.08 -12.30
N GLU A 440 4.78 -0.63 -12.82
CA GLU A 440 5.03 -2.04 -12.46
C GLU A 440 5.54 -2.17 -11.03
N ILE A 441 6.42 -1.26 -10.60
CA ILE A 441 6.91 -1.20 -9.21
C ILE A 441 5.76 -0.89 -8.24
N ALA A 442 4.92 0.08 -8.57
CA ALA A 442 3.78 0.47 -7.75
C ALA A 442 2.69 -0.60 -7.64
N LYS A 443 2.66 -1.60 -8.54
CA LYS A 443 1.75 -2.76 -8.43
C LYS A 443 2.21 -3.76 -7.36
N ILE A 444 3.46 -3.70 -6.91
CA ILE A 444 3.99 -4.58 -5.87
C ILE A 444 3.40 -4.13 -4.53
N TYR A 445 2.36 -4.84 -4.09
CA TYR A 445 1.72 -4.60 -2.81
C TYR A 445 2.47 -5.35 -1.70
N ASP A 446 3.25 -4.62 -0.90
CA ASP A 446 4.08 -5.16 0.18
C ASP A 446 4.01 -4.29 1.45
N PRO A 447 2.86 -4.29 2.15
CA PRO A 447 2.65 -3.46 3.34
C PRO A 447 3.59 -3.81 4.52
N LEU A 448 4.20 -5.00 4.52
CA LEU A 448 5.12 -5.45 5.57
C LEU A 448 6.60 -5.27 5.19
N GLY A 449 6.89 -4.80 3.97
CA GLY A 449 8.26 -4.64 3.48
C GLY A 449 9.02 -5.97 3.31
N LEU A 450 8.35 -7.11 3.14
CA LEU A 450 8.98 -8.43 2.99
C LEU A 450 9.79 -8.56 1.70
N LEU A 451 9.42 -7.82 0.66
CA LEU A 451 10.10 -7.71 -0.63
C LEU A 451 11.03 -6.49 -0.70
N SER A 452 11.24 -5.76 0.39
CA SER A 452 12.10 -4.57 0.44
C SER A 452 13.46 -4.75 -0.24
N PRO A 453 14.19 -5.88 -0.07
CA PRO A 453 15.46 -6.08 -0.77
C PRO A 453 15.33 -6.01 -2.30
N VAL A 454 14.21 -6.45 -2.86
CA VAL A 454 13.96 -6.42 -4.31
C VAL A 454 13.36 -5.09 -4.75
N THR A 455 12.40 -4.55 -4.00
CA THR A 455 11.74 -3.28 -4.35
C THR A 455 12.69 -2.10 -4.21
N LEU A 456 13.70 -2.18 -3.33
CA LEU A 456 14.78 -1.19 -3.22
C LEU A 456 15.54 -1.04 -4.54
N PHE A 457 15.98 -2.14 -5.16
CA PHE A 457 16.67 -2.07 -6.46
C PHE A 457 15.77 -1.47 -7.54
N ALA A 458 14.48 -1.77 -7.50
CA ALA A 458 13.53 -1.21 -8.46
C ALA A 458 13.31 0.30 -8.25
N LYS A 459 13.21 0.75 -6.98
CA LYS A 459 13.17 2.16 -6.60
C LYS A 459 14.47 2.89 -6.98
N HIS A 460 15.62 2.24 -6.79
CA HIS A 460 16.92 2.79 -7.21
C HIS A 460 16.99 2.96 -8.73
N LEU A 461 16.50 1.99 -9.51
CA LEU A 461 16.38 2.14 -10.97
C LEU A 461 15.58 3.39 -11.34
N ILE A 462 14.43 3.62 -10.70
CA ILE A 462 13.63 4.81 -10.92
C ILE A 462 14.41 6.10 -10.57
N GLN A 463 15.17 6.09 -9.48
CA GLN A 463 16.05 7.19 -9.10
C GLN A 463 17.09 7.50 -10.19
N LEU A 464 17.75 6.46 -10.72
CA LEU A 464 18.71 6.61 -11.82
C LEU A 464 18.07 7.21 -13.07
N LEU A 465 16.85 6.78 -13.43
CA LEU A 465 16.11 7.34 -14.57
C LEU A 465 15.77 8.82 -14.40
N TRP A 466 15.52 9.27 -13.16
CA TRP A 466 15.31 10.69 -12.87
C TRP A 466 16.61 11.50 -12.95
N ILE A 467 17.71 10.99 -12.41
CA ILE A 467 19.04 11.62 -12.52
C ILE A 467 19.44 11.77 -13.99
N ALA A 468 19.18 10.74 -14.79
CA ALA A 468 19.41 10.75 -16.24
C ALA A 468 18.41 11.62 -17.03
N LYS A 469 17.45 12.26 -16.36
CA LYS A 469 16.41 13.12 -16.96
C LYS A 469 15.65 12.43 -18.09
N VAL A 470 15.40 11.12 -17.97
CA VAL A 470 14.60 10.38 -18.96
C VAL A 470 13.14 10.84 -18.89
N ASP A 471 12.54 11.22 -20.02
CA ASP A 471 11.11 11.60 -20.05
C ASP A 471 10.19 10.41 -19.75
N TRP A 472 8.96 10.69 -19.29
CA TRP A 472 8.00 9.67 -18.84
C TRP A 472 7.75 8.53 -19.83
N ASP A 473 7.61 8.88 -21.11
CA ASP A 473 7.19 7.96 -22.16
C ASP A 473 8.35 7.60 -23.11
N LYS A 474 9.58 8.00 -22.77
CA LYS A 474 10.79 7.58 -23.47
C LYS A 474 11.32 6.27 -22.89
N THR A 475 11.87 5.45 -23.77
CA THR A 475 12.63 4.25 -23.39
C THR A 475 13.89 4.68 -22.64
N PRO A 476 14.22 4.06 -21.49
CA PRO A 476 15.52 4.26 -20.86
C PRO A 476 16.65 4.06 -21.89
N PRO A 477 17.65 4.95 -21.92
CA PRO A 477 18.87 4.68 -22.66
C PRO A 477 19.44 3.32 -22.27
N VAL A 478 19.84 2.52 -23.26
CA VAL A 478 20.48 1.20 -23.07
C VAL A 478 21.77 1.33 -22.24
N ASP A 479 22.31 2.54 -22.19
CA ASP A 479 23.58 2.92 -21.59
C ASP A 479 23.60 2.89 -20.05
N ILE A 480 22.44 2.70 -19.40
CA ILE A 480 22.29 2.78 -17.94
C ILE A 480 22.30 1.38 -17.29
N VAL A 481 22.15 0.30 -18.08
CA VAL A 481 22.06 -1.06 -17.54
C VAL A 481 23.33 -1.83 -17.86
N TYR A 482 24.07 -2.15 -16.80
CA TYR A 482 25.19 -3.08 -16.81
C TYR A 482 24.82 -4.31 -16.00
N ALA A 483 25.35 -5.45 -16.39
CA ALA A 483 25.12 -6.72 -15.70
C ALA A 483 26.46 -7.36 -15.35
N TRP A 484 26.49 -8.06 -14.22
CA TRP A 484 27.69 -8.73 -13.74
C TRP A 484 27.43 -10.22 -13.51
N SER A 485 28.44 -11.04 -13.78
CA SER A 485 28.46 -12.46 -13.45
C SER A 485 29.83 -12.83 -12.87
N ASP A 486 29.82 -13.62 -11.82
CA ASP A 486 31.00 -14.25 -11.21
C ASP A 486 31.46 -15.49 -12.02
N ALA A 487 30.54 -16.10 -12.77
CA ALA A 487 30.81 -17.23 -13.63
C ALA A 487 31.48 -16.80 -14.94
N SER A 488 32.81 -16.90 -14.97
CA SER A 488 33.61 -16.65 -16.17
C SER A 488 33.12 -17.43 -17.40
N ILE A 489 32.66 -18.68 -17.22
CA ILE A 489 32.12 -19.51 -18.31
C ILE A 489 30.85 -18.91 -18.94
N VAL A 490 29.99 -18.30 -18.13
CA VAL A 490 28.75 -17.66 -18.58
C VAL A 490 29.09 -16.39 -19.36
N LEU A 491 30.08 -15.61 -18.91
CA LEU A 491 30.56 -14.45 -19.65
C LEU A 491 31.11 -14.85 -21.02
N THR A 492 31.86 -15.95 -21.12
CA THR A 492 32.30 -16.49 -22.42
C THR A 492 31.11 -16.79 -23.32
N TRP A 493 30.05 -17.40 -22.79
CA TRP A 493 28.85 -17.69 -23.58
C TRP A 493 28.16 -16.43 -24.10
N LEU A 494 28.12 -15.38 -23.30
CA LEU A 494 27.48 -14.09 -23.62
C LEU A 494 28.31 -13.23 -24.58
N HIS A 495 29.64 -13.33 -24.53
CA HIS A 495 30.55 -12.60 -25.41
C HIS A 495 30.81 -13.29 -26.76
N SER A 496 30.45 -14.56 -26.92
CA SER A 496 30.50 -15.28 -28.21
C SER A 496 29.15 -15.35 -28.90
N SER A 497 29.15 -15.76 -30.17
CA SER A 497 27.92 -15.96 -30.94
C SER A 497 27.06 -17.07 -30.31
N PRO A 498 25.75 -16.84 -30.05
CA PRO A 498 24.86 -17.86 -29.50
C PRO A 498 24.79 -19.14 -30.32
N HIS A 499 25.07 -19.06 -31.63
CA HIS A 499 25.03 -20.20 -32.55
C HIS A 499 26.18 -21.20 -32.35
N GLU A 500 27.23 -20.80 -31.64
CA GLU A 500 28.38 -21.65 -31.32
C GLU A 500 28.06 -22.65 -30.20
N TRP A 501 26.99 -22.45 -29.44
CA TRP A 501 26.65 -23.25 -28.26
C TRP A 501 25.60 -24.32 -28.54
N LYS A 502 25.62 -25.44 -27.79
CA LYS A 502 24.54 -26.45 -27.82
C LYS A 502 23.17 -25.78 -27.61
N THR A 503 22.10 -26.35 -28.18
CA THR A 503 20.75 -25.74 -28.28
C THR A 503 20.25 -25.16 -26.95
N PHE A 504 20.47 -25.86 -25.83
CA PHE A 504 20.05 -25.41 -24.50
C PHE A 504 20.70 -24.10 -24.06
N VAL A 505 22.02 -23.97 -24.26
CA VAL A 505 22.81 -22.77 -23.92
C VAL A 505 22.53 -21.66 -24.95
N SER A 506 22.51 -22.00 -26.24
CA SER A 506 22.22 -21.08 -27.35
C SER A 506 20.91 -20.31 -27.17
N ASN A 507 19.82 -21.01 -26.80
CA ASN A 507 18.51 -20.38 -26.59
C ASN A 507 18.53 -19.41 -25.41
N ARG A 508 19.22 -19.77 -24.32
CA ARG A 508 19.32 -18.92 -23.11
C ARG A 508 20.20 -17.71 -23.33
N VAL A 509 21.36 -17.89 -23.96
CA VAL A 509 22.26 -16.79 -24.35
C VAL A 509 21.52 -15.83 -25.26
N SER A 510 20.77 -16.33 -26.26
CA SER A 510 19.97 -15.48 -27.16
C SER A 510 18.89 -14.69 -26.41
N GLU A 511 18.22 -15.31 -25.44
CA GLU A 511 17.22 -14.63 -24.61
C GLU A 511 17.85 -13.55 -23.72
N ILE A 512 19.00 -13.84 -23.11
CA ILE A 512 19.75 -12.91 -22.25
C ILE A 512 20.25 -11.71 -23.07
N LEU A 513 20.90 -11.97 -24.21
CA LEU A 513 21.45 -10.93 -25.08
C LEU A 513 20.38 -10.07 -25.76
N ARG A 514 19.13 -10.55 -25.85
CA ARG A 514 17.98 -9.72 -26.27
C ARG A 514 17.65 -8.62 -25.25
N ARG A 515 18.05 -8.78 -23.99
CA ARG A 515 17.74 -7.85 -22.88
C ARG A 515 18.92 -6.97 -22.51
N VAL A 516 20.12 -7.55 -22.43
CA VAL A 516 21.37 -6.85 -22.09
C VAL A 516 22.41 -7.20 -23.14
N PRO A 517 22.90 -6.23 -23.93
CA PRO A 517 23.93 -6.46 -24.94
C PRO A 517 25.20 -7.07 -24.34
N ALA A 518 25.93 -7.85 -25.15
CA ALA A 518 27.14 -8.56 -24.72
C ALA A 518 28.19 -7.60 -24.12
N ASP A 519 28.39 -6.44 -24.73
CA ASP A 519 29.34 -5.39 -24.31
C ASP A 519 29.02 -4.77 -22.94
N ARG A 520 27.87 -5.12 -22.33
CA ARG A 520 27.42 -4.63 -21.02
C ARG A 520 27.52 -5.69 -19.92
N TRP A 521 28.02 -6.88 -20.23
CA TRP A 521 28.27 -7.95 -19.27
C TRP A 521 29.72 -7.94 -18.78
N HIS A 522 29.88 -7.86 -17.47
CA HIS A 522 31.15 -7.71 -16.79
C HIS A 522 31.38 -8.81 -15.75
N HIS A 523 32.65 -9.13 -15.48
CA HIS A 523 32.99 -9.98 -14.35
C HIS A 523 32.87 -9.25 -13.01
N VAL A 524 32.27 -9.91 -12.02
CA VAL A 524 32.35 -9.52 -10.60
C VAL A 524 33.22 -10.55 -9.86
N PRO A 525 34.29 -10.14 -9.15
CA PRO A 525 35.03 -11.05 -8.28
C PRO A 525 34.11 -11.67 -7.22
N SER A 526 34.27 -12.96 -6.91
CA SER A 526 33.40 -13.64 -5.93
C SER A 526 33.38 -12.96 -4.56
N ALA A 527 34.52 -12.43 -4.10
CA ALA A 527 34.59 -11.67 -2.84
C ALA A 527 33.76 -10.38 -2.84
N ASP A 528 33.45 -9.87 -4.03
CA ASP A 528 32.66 -8.66 -4.26
C ASP A 528 31.25 -9.00 -4.79
N ASN A 529 30.84 -10.27 -4.83
CA ASN A 529 29.52 -10.64 -5.35
C ASN A 529 28.47 -10.59 -4.22
N PRO A 530 27.56 -9.60 -4.18
CA PRO A 530 26.53 -9.55 -3.15
C PRO A 530 25.54 -10.73 -3.23
N ALA A 531 25.41 -11.39 -4.39
CA ALA A 531 24.57 -12.59 -4.51
C ALA A 531 25.14 -13.79 -3.71
N ASP A 532 26.44 -13.79 -3.42
CA ASP A 532 27.08 -14.78 -2.55
C ASP A 532 26.78 -14.53 -1.07
N ALA A 533 26.11 -13.44 -0.69
CA ALA A 533 25.57 -13.30 0.66
C ALA A 533 24.19 -13.97 0.81
N ALA A 534 23.50 -14.20 -0.31
CA ALA A 534 22.18 -14.83 -0.36
C ALA A 534 22.24 -16.35 -0.57
N SER A 535 23.37 -16.88 -1.02
CA SER A 535 23.55 -18.30 -1.37
C SER A 535 24.03 -19.18 -0.19
N PRO A 536 24.94 -18.70 0.69
CA PRO A 536 25.25 -19.30 1.98
C PRO A 536 24.32 -18.77 3.07
N GLY A 537 24.04 -19.59 4.10
CA GLY A 537 23.16 -19.23 5.22
C GLY A 537 23.73 -18.16 6.14
N LEU A 538 23.67 -16.89 5.71
CA LEU A 538 24.06 -15.73 6.51
C LEU A 538 23.03 -15.48 7.63
N LEU A 539 23.48 -15.32 8.87
CA LEU A 539 22.60 -15.04 10.00
C LEU A 539 22.03 -13.62 9.92
N PRO A 540 20.78 -13.37 10.35
CA PRO A 540 20.17 -12.03 10.31
C PRO A 540 21.01 -10.93 10.97
N ALA A 541 21.62 -11.24 12.12
CA ALA A 541 22.50 -10.30 12.82
C ALA A 541 23.75 -9.92 12.03
N ALA A 542 24.30 -10.86 11.26
CA ALA A 542 25.44 -10.61 10.37
C ALA A 542 25.01 -9.87 9.11
N LEU A 543 23.81 -10.15 8.59
CA LEU A 543 23.27 -9.49 7.41
C LEU A 543 23.03 -7.99 7.67
N VAL A 544 22.50 -7.62 8.85
CA VAL A 544 22.26 -6.22 9.25
C VAL A 544 23.53 -5.36 9.17
N GLN A 545 24.70 -5.96 9.38
CA GLN A 545 26.00 -5.29 9.33
C GLN A 545 26.76 -5.57 8.01
N HIS A 546 26.12 -6.21 7.03
CA HIS A 546 26.77 -6.67 5.81
C HIS A 546 26.83 -5.57 4.74
N ASP A 547 27.87 -4.75 4.79
CA ASP A 547 28.04 -3.60 3.89
C ASP A 547 27.95 -3.94 2.40
N LEU A 548 28.57 -5.04 1.96
CA LEU A 548 28.54 -5.47 0.56
C LEU A 548 27.11 -5.77 0.08
N TRP A 549 26.22 -6.23 0.96
CA TRP A 549 24.83 -6.56 0.60
C TRP A 549 24.00 -5.29 0.37
N TYR A 550 24.13 -4.32 1.28
CA TYR A 550 23.34 -3.10 1.24
C TYR A 550 23.90 -2.04 0.29
N ARG A 551 25.22 -1.98 0.16
CA ARG A 551 25.90 -0.94 -0.61
C ARG A 551 26.49 -1.45 -1.91
N GLY A 552 26.62 -2.76 -2.10
CA GLY A 552 27.35 -3.32 -3.23
C GLY A 552 28.85 -3.02 -3.16
N PRO A 553 29.62 -3.49 -4.15
CA PRO A 553 31.06 -3.25 -4.22
C PRO A 553 31.43 -1.77 -4.26
N SER A 554 32.50 -1.41 -3.56
CA SER A 554 33.00 -0.02 -3.48
C SER A 554 33.31 0.57 -4.85
N TRP A 555 33.80 -0.24 -5.79
CA TRP A 555 34.15 0.19 -7.14
C TRP A 555 32.94 0.50 -8.03
N LEU A 556 31.72 0.03 -7.71
CA LEU A 556 30.50 0.41 -8.46
C LEU A 556 30.12 1.87 -8.25
N HIS A 557 30.49 2.44 -7.10
CA HIS A 557 30.27 3.85 -6.77
C HIS A 557 31.27 4.78 -7.46
N LEU A 558 32.30 4.21 -8.09
CA LEU A 558 33.32 4.92 -8.82
C LEU A 558 33.02 4.88 -10.33
N GLY A 559 33.69 5.73 -11.11
CA GLY A 559 33.59 5.68 -12.57
C GLY A 559 34.08 4.35 -13.14
N GLN A 560 33.62 4.00 -14.35
CA GLN A 560 33.92 2.73 -15.04
C GLN A 560 35.41 2.34 -15.09
N ASN A 561 36.29 3.34 -15.10
CA ASN A 561 37.74 3.14 -15.04
C ASN A 561 38.22 2.40 -13.79
N SER A 562 37.38 2.33 -12.76
CA SER A 562 37.67 1.67 -11.48
C SER A 562 37.04 0.28 -11.38
N TRP A 563 36.29 -0.15 -12.40
CA TRP A 563 35.65 -1.46 -12.40
C TRP A 563 36.68 -2.59 -12.54
N PRO A 564 36.37 -3.80 -12.05
CA PRO A 564 37.25 -4.95 -12.17
C PRO A 564 37.66 -5.19 -13.62
N ILE A 565 38.97 -5.39 -13.81
CA ILE A 565 39.56 -5.66 -15.11
C ILE A 565 38.93 -6.95 -15.67
N GLN A 566 38.40 -6.85 -16.89
CA GLN A 566 37.89 -8.01 -17.62
C GLN A 566 39.08 -8.88 -18.04
N ASN A 567 39.38 -9.92 -17.27
CA ASN A 567 40.38 -10.90 -17.69
C ASN A 567 39.80 -11.74 -18.84
N PRO A 568 40.53 -11.91 -19.96
CA PRO A 568 40.09 -12.80 -21.02
C PRO A 568 39.94 -14.22 -20.46
N VAL A 569 38.71 -14.73 -20.49
CA VAL A 569 38.38 -16.04 -19.96
C VAL A 569 39.03 -17.12 -20.82
N ARG A 570 39.68 -18.11 -20.18
CA ARG A 570 40.23 -19.27 -20.87
C ARG A 570 39.10 -20.14 -21.40
N ASP A 571 39.19 -20.43 -22.70
CA ASP A 571 38.24 -21.20 -23.49
C ASP A 571 38.03 -22.61 -22.90
N THR A 572 36.86 -22.91 -22.34
CA THR A 572 36.47 -24.28 -21.97
C THR A 572 35.53 -24.84 -23.03
N CYS A 573 36.07 -25.72 -23.88
CA CYS A 573 35.47 -26.26 -25.11
C CYS A 573 34.23 -27.17 -24.95
N GLU A 574 33.71 -27.41 -23.75
CA GLU A 574 32.74 -28.51 -23.51
C GLU A 574 31.32 -28.28 -24.06
N GLU A 575 30.89 -27.02 -24.17
CA GLU A 575 29.53 -26.64 -24.64
C GLU A 575 29.48 -26.09 -26.07
N LYS A 576 30.64 -26.01 -26.76
CA LYS A 576 30.69 -25.66 -28.18
C LYS A 576 30.02 -26.77 -29.00
N ARG A 577 29.26 -26.39 -30.03
CA ARG A 577 28.74 -27.35 -31.02
C ARG A 577 29.91 -27.96 -31.76
N ASN A 578 29.98 -29.29 -31.80
CA ASN A 578 30.91 -29.99 -32.69
C ASN A 578 30.46 -29.78 -34.14
N VAL A 579 31.15 -28.89 -34.86
CA VAL A 579 30.94 -28.74 -36.31
C VAL A 579 31.80 -29.79 -37.00
N SER A 580 31.26 -30.99 -37.22
CA SER A 580 31.88 -31.92 -38.17
C SER A 580 31.80 -31.31 -39.57
N HIS A 581 32.94 -30.93 -40.14
CA HIS A 581 33.03 -30.53 -41.53
C HIS A 581 32.87 -31.77 -42.42
N GLY A 582 31.63 -32.22 -42.57
CA GLY A 582 31.24 -33.24 -43.54
C GLY A 582 30.86 -32.57 -44.85
N THR A 583 31.83 -32.39 -45.74
CA THR A 583 31.57 -32.05 -47.15
C THR A 583 30.82 -33.23 -47.79
N LYS A 584 29.49 -33.17 -47.86
CA LYS A 584 28.69 -34.10 -48.66
C LYS A 584 28.69 -33.62 -50.12
N PHE A 585 29.52 -34.22 -50.96
CA PHE A 585 29.28 -34.22 -52.40
C PHE A 585 28.01 -35.04 -52.68
N GLY A 586 26.95 -34.39 -53.12
CA GLY A 586 25.73 -35.04 -53.60
C GLY A 586 25.88 -35.36 -55.08
N THR A 587 25.95 -36.65 -55.43
CA THR A 587 25.79 -37.11 -56.81
C THR A 587 24.31 -37.06 -57.17
N LEU A 588 23.97 -36.27 -58.18
CA LEU A 588 22.66 -36.24 -58.83
C LEU A 588 22.53 -37.47 -59.75
N GLU A 589 21.65 -38.41 -59.41
CA GLU A 589 21.14 -39.38 -60.38
C GLU A 589 19.84 -38.86 -61.00
N ILE A 590 19.89 -38.62 -62.30
CA ILE A 590 18.75 -38.32 -63.17
C ILE A 590 18.08 -39.66 -63.49
N LYS A 591 16.80 -39.81 -63.14
CA LYS A 591 15.94 -40.86 -63.71
C LYS A 591 15.37 -40.36 -65.03
N ASN A 592 15.66 -41.08 -66.12
CA ASN A 592 14.88 -41.05 -67.35
C ASN A 592 13.55 -41.78 -67.15
#